data_AF-A0AAE4NI37-F1
#
_entry.id   AF-A0AAE4NI37-F1
#
_cell.length_a   1.000
_cell.length_b   1.000
_cell.length_c   1.000
_cell.angle_alpha   90.00
_cell.angle_beta   90.00
_cell.angle_gamma   90.00
#
_symmetry.space_group_name_H-M   'P 1'
#
loop_
_entity.id
_entity.type
_entity.pdbx_description
1 polymer ?
#
loop_
_entity_poly.entity_id
_entity_poly.type
_entity_poly.pdbx_seq_one_letter_code
_entity_poly.pdbx_strand_id
1 'polypeptide(L)'
;MSEVFLRPLEAMSALQQVVADNDEQRNAHRAEVPDFRVAAAGRNFGSHGERIRNVLARIHERGAWRLDNLSATAQAAHEQVRAFADFDESFGGSFARGGEAARK
;
A
#
# COMPACT_ATOMS: atom_id res chain seq x y z
N MET A 1 19.22 22.92 7.98
CA MET A 1 18.00 22.17 7.63
C MET A 1 18.27 21.52 6.28
N SER A 2 18.12 20.20 6.15
CA SER A 2 18.27 19.57 4.83
C SER A 2 17.09 20.00 3.97
N GLU A 3 17.35 20.63 2.84
CA GLU A 3 16.32 20.82 1.82
C GLU A 3 15.90 19.42 1.33
N VAL A 4 14.64 19.07 1.52
CA VAL A 4 14.06 17.85 0.96
C VAL A 4 13.56 18.20 -0.43
N PHE A 5 14.36 17.89 -1.45
CA PHE A 5 13.92 17.97 -2.84
C PHE A 5 13.04 16.75 -3.13
N LEU A 6 11.72 16.97 -3.11
CA LEU A 6 10.78 15.97 -3.58
C LEU A 6 10.82 15.93 -5.11
N ARG A 7 10.85 14.73 -5.68
CA ARG A 7 10.62 14.49 -7.11
C ARG A 7 9.23 13.88 -7.26
N PRO A 8 8.17 14.69 -7.42
CA PRO A 8 6.80 14.20 -7.26
C PRO A 8 6.43 13.13 -8.28
N LEU A 9 6.91 13.25 -9.52
CA LEU A 9 6.69 12.24 -10.58
C LEU A 9 7.32 10.89 -10.20
N GLU A 10 8.57 10.88 -9.75
CA GLU A 10 9.27 9.66 -9.32
C GLU A 10 8.55 9.01 -8.12
N ALA A 11 8.13 9.82 -7.15
CA ALA A 11 7.40 9.34 -5.98
C ALA A 11 6.03 8.76 -6.34
N MET A 12 5.26 9.41 -7.23
CA MET A 12 3.98 8.90 -7.70
C MET A 12 4.15 7.58 -8.47
N SER A 13 5.12 7.50 -9.39
CA SER A 13 5.39 6.25 -10.11
C SER A 13 5.81 5.12 -9.17
N ALA A 14 6.65 5.41 -8.16
CA ALA A 14 7.03 4.41 -7.15
C ALA A 14 5.82 3.92 -6.34
N LEU A 15 4.91 4.81 -5.95
CA LEU A 15 3.69 4.44 -5.21
C LEU A 15 2.73 3.61 -6.07
N GLN A 16 2.60 3.93 -7.37
CA GLN A 16 1.83 3.11 -8.31
C GLN A 16 2.43 1.71 -8.46
N GLN A 17 3.76 1.60 -8.52
CA GLN A 17 4.43 0.30 -8.58
C GLN A 17 4.16 -0.52 -7.31
N VAL A 18 4.23 0.10 -6.12
CA VAL A 18 3.89 -0.57 -4.86
C VAL A 18 2.46 -1.11 -4.87
N VAL A 19 1.50 -0.37 -5.43
CA VAL A 19 0.11 -0.85 -5.55
C VAL A 19 0.05 -2.07 -6.47
N ALA A 20 0.70 -2.02 -7.64
CA ALA A 20 0.71 -3.13 -8.60
C ALA A 20 1.35 -4.40 -8.02
N ASP A 21 2.52 -4.26 -7.38
CA ASP A 21 3.23 -5.37 -6.75
C ASP A 21 2.41 -6.00 -5.62
N ASN A 22 1.76 -5.15 -4.81
CA ASN A 22 0.90 -5.63 -3.72
C ASN A 22 -0.38 -6.31 -4.24
N ASP A 23 -0.94 -5.86 -5.36
CA ASP A 23 -2.08 -6.53 -6.00
C ASP A 23 -1.71 -7.94 -6.50
N GLU A 24 -0.51 -8.12 -7.07
CA GLU A 24 0.01 -9.44 -7.41
C GLU A 24 0.15 -10.32 -6.17
N GLN A 25 0.80 -9.81 -5.11
CA GLN A 25 0.96 -10.53 -3.85
C GLN A 25 -0.38 -10.89 -3.20
N ARG A 26 -1.35 -9.98 -3.27
CA ARG A 26 -2.71 -10.19 -2.75
C ARG A 26 -3.47 -11.27 -3.51
N ASN A 27 -3.33 -11.30 -4.83
CA ASN A 27 -3.93 -12.36 -5.65
C ASN A 27 -3.30 -13.72 -5.33
N ALA A 28 -1.96 -13.78 -5.23
CA ALA A 28 -1.26 -15.00 -4.83
C ALA A 28 -1.68 -15.46 -3.41
N HIS A 29 -1.71 -14.55 -2.43
CA HIS A 29 -2.13 -14.83 -1.07
C HIS A 29 -3.54 -15.42 -1.03
N ARG A 30 -4.49 -14.85 -1.78
CA ARG A 30 -5.88 -15.33 -1.84
C ARG A 30 -6.04 -16.68 -2.53
N ALA A 31 -5.14 -17.04 -3.43
CA ALA A 31 -5.15 -18.35 -4.08
C ALA A 31 -4.69 -19.46 -3.12
N GLU A 32 -3.91 -19.14 -2.09
CA GLU A 32 -3.31 -20.09 -1.15
C GLU A 32 -3.95 -20.00 0.24
N VAL A 33 -5.18 -20.49 0.36
CA VAL A 33 -5.88 -20.58 1.65
C VAL A 33 -5.35 -21.79 2.44
N PRO A 34 -4.89 -21.61 3.69
CA PRO A 34 -4.44 -22.73 4.51
C PRO A 34 -5.57 -23.72 4.82
N ASP A 35 -5.40 -24.98 4.43
CA ASP A 35 -6.30 -26.09 4.78
C ASP A 35 -5.57 -27.12 5.66
N PHE A 36 -5.53 -26.85 6.96
CA PHE A 36 -5.01 -27.83 7.92
C PHE A 36 -6.09 -28.84 8.29
N ARG A 37 -5.92 -30.08 7.82
CA ARG A 37 -6.78 -31.21 8.19
C ARG A 37 -6.55 -31.59 9.65
N VAL A 38 -7.57 -31.47 10.50
CA VAL A 38 -7.49 -31.79 11.94
C VAL A 38 -7.00 -33.23 12.18
N ALA A 39 -7.39 -34.18 11.34
CA ALA A 39 -6.93 -35.57 11.43
C ALA A 39 -5.40 -35.73 11.27
N ALA A 40 -4.73 -34.79 10.59
CA ALA A 40 -3.29 -34.79 10.45
C ALA A 40 -2.54 -34.49 11.77
N ALA A 41 -3.25 -33.96 12.79
CA ALA A 41 -2.67 -33.78 14.13
C ALA A 41 -2.43 -35.12 14.85
N GLY A 42 -3.01 -36.22 14.37
CA GLY A 42 -2.82 -37.56 14.93
C GLY A 42 -3.89 -37.96 15.95
N ARG A 43 -3.82 -39.23 16.37
CA ARG A 43 -4.80 -39.84 17.27
C ARG A 43 -4.84 -39.11 18.62
N ASN A 44 -6.03 -38.76 19.09
CA ASN A 44 -6.28 -38.02 20.34
C ASN A 44 -5.80 -36.56 20.35
N PHE A 45 -5.35 -36.00 19.23
CA PHE A 45 -4.91 -34.59 19.12
C PHE A 45 -5.92 -33.68 18.41
N GLY A 46 -7.19 -34.10 18.28
CA GLY A 46 -8.22 -33.35 17.56
C GLY A 46 -8.33 -31.89 18.01
N SER A 47 -8.37 -31.64 19.33
CA SER A 47 -8.42 -30.28 19.88
C SER A 47 -7.20 -29.43 19.51
N HIS A 48 -6.01 -30.04 19.45
CA HIS A 48 -4.80 -29.36 19.02
C HIS A 48 -4.83 -29.07 17.51
N GLY A 49 -5.32 -30.01 16.70
CA GLY A 49 -5.50 -29.82 15.26
C GLY A 49 -6.50 -28.71 14.93
N GLU A 50 -7.60 -28.60 15.68
CA GLU A 50 -8.53 -27.47 15.54
C GLU A 50 -7.86 -26.14 15.88
N ARG A 51 -7.05 -26.12 16.95
CA ARG A 51 -6.30 -24.92 17.33
C ARG A 51 -5.32 -24.49 16.24
N ILE A 52 -4.58 -25.42 15.64
CA ILE A 52 -3.67 -25.15 14.52
C ILE A 52 -4.44 -24.57 13.34
N ARG A 53 -5.53 -25.23 12.91
CA ARG A 53 -6.38 -24.76 11.81
C ARG A 53 -6.87 -23.32 12.05
N ASN A 54 -7.36 -23.03 13.25
CA ASN A 54 -7.87 -21.71 13.61
C ASN A 54 -6.77 -20.65 13.62
N VAL A 55 -5.56 -20.98 14.10
CA VAL A 55 -4.42 -20.06 14.09
C VAL A 55 -3.98 -19.76 12.65
N LEU A 56 -3.89 -20.77 11.78
CA LEU A 56 -3.53 -20.59 10.37
C LEU A 56 -4.56 -19.73 9.64
N ALA A 57 -5.85 -19.98 9.84
CA ALA A 57 -6.93 -19.16 9.28
C ALA A 57 -6.79 -17.70 9.73
N ARG A 58 -6.58 -17.46 11.03
CA ARG A 58 -6.42 -16.10 11.57
C ARG A 58 -5.17 -15.39 11.06
N ILE A 59 -4.06 -16.11 10.89
CA ILE A 59 -2.84 -15.53 10.30
C ILE A 59 -3.11 -15.14 8.85
N HIS A 60 -3.78 -15.99 8.09
CA HIS A 60 -4.12 -15.73 6.70
C HIS A 60 -5.06 -14.53 6.55
N GLU A 61 -6.09 -14.41 7.38
CA GLU A 61 -6.99 -13.25 7.42
C GLU A 61 -6.24 -11.95 7.72
N ARG A 62 -5.32 -11.98 8.70
CA ARG A 62 -4.47 -10.83 9.03
C ARG A 62 -3.51 -10.49 7.89
N GLY A 63 -3.03 -11.49 7.15
CA GLY A 63 -2.25 -11.30 5.93
C GLY A 63 -3.04 -10.52 4.89
N ALA A 64 -4.27 -10.94 4.61
CA ALA A 64 -5.16 -10.24 3.68
C ALA A 64 -5.40 -8.78 4.10
N TRP A 65 -5.72 -8.54 5.38
CA TRP A 65 -5.93 -7.20 5.92
C TRP A 65 -4.69 -6.29 5.78
N ARG A 66 -3.48 -6.84 5.96
CA ARG A 66 -2.23 -6.09 5.78
C ARG A 66 -2.02 -5.68 4.33
N LEU A 67 -2.27 -6.59 3.39
CA LEU A 67 -2.14 -6.31 1.96
C LEU A 67 -3.17 -5.26 1.53
N ASP A 68 -4.43 -5.37 1.98
CA ASP A 68 -5.45 -4.35 1.68
C ASP A 68 -5.05 -2.95 2.20
N ASN A 69 -4.50 -2.88 3.42
CA ASN A 69 -4.02 -1.60 3.98
C ASN A 69 -2.80 -1.04 3.26
N LEU A 70 -1.90 -1.89 2.75
CA LEU A 70 -0.74 -1.41 2.01
C LEU A 70 -1.17 -0.68 0.73
N SER A 71 -2.08 -1.27 -0.05
CA SER A 71 -2.66 -0.60 -1.24
C SER A 71 -3.36 0.70 -0.86
N ALA A 72 -4.22 0.70 0.17
CA ALA A 72 -4.93 1.90 0.60
C ALA A 72 -3.98 3.02 1.04
N THR A 73 -2.92 2.67 1.76
CA THR A 73 -1.91 3.64 2.22
C THR A 73 -1.10 4.18 1.05
N ALA A 74 -0.68 3.33 0.11
CA ALA A 74 0.06 3.75 -1.08
C ALA A 74 -0.77 4.65 -2.00
N GLN A 75 -2.06 4.35 -2.17
CA GLN A 75 -3.02 5.18 -2.91
C GLN A 75 -3.20 6.56 -2.25
N ALA A 76 -3.43 6.58 -0.93
CA ALA A 76 -3.56 7.83 -0.19
C ALA A 76 -2.28 8.68 -0.26
N ALA A 77 -1.11 8.05 -0.14
CA ALA A 77 0.17 8.74 -0.31
C ALA A 77 0.33 9.30 -1.73
N HIS A 78 -0.10 8.55 -2.76
CA HIS A 78 -0.04 9.00 -4.15
C HIS A 78 -0.91 10.25 -4.35
N GLU A 79 -2.13 10.26 -3.82
CA GLU A 79 -3.03 11.42 -3.87
C GLU A 79 -2.42 12.64 -3.16
N GLN A 80 -1.75 12.45 -2.02
CA GLN A 80 -1.08 13.53 -1.30
C GLN A 80 0.09 14.13 -2.09
N VAL A 81 0.93 13.28 -2.70
CA VAL A 81 2.05 13.75 -3.54
C VAL A 81 1.54 14.50 -4.76
N ARG A 82 0.47 14.02 -5.38
CA ARG A 82 -0.19 14.71 -6.49
C ARG A 82 -0.69 16.10 -6.07
N ALA A 83 -1.43 16.18 -4.96
CA ALA A 83 -1.95 17.45 -4.45
C ALA A 83 -0.82 18.45 -4.14
N PHE A 84 0.30 17.97 -3.62
CA PHE A 84 1.49 18.79 -3.41
C PHE A 84 2.08 19.31 -4.72
N ALA A 85 2.23 18.45 -5.74
CA ALA A 85 2.75 18.85 -7.05
C ALA A 85 1.85 19.89 -7.73
N ASP A 86 0.53 19.68 -7.69
CA ASP A 86 -0.45 20.61 -8.25
C ASP A 86 -0.37 21.98 -7.55
N PHE A 87 -0.18 21.98 -6.22
CA PHE A 87 0.02 23.21 -5.45
C PHE A 87 1.32 23.92 -5.84
N ASP A 88 2.44 23.21 -5.91
CA ASP A 88 3.76 23.77 -6.26
C ASP A 88 3.75 24.41 -7.65
N GLU A 89 3.15 23.73 -8.64
CA GLU A 89 2.99 24.27 -9.99
C GLU A 89 2.14 25.55 -10.01
N SER A 90 1.00 25.54 -9.29
CA SER A 90 0.12 26.71 -9.21
C SER A 90 0.81 27.91 -8.54
N PHE A 91 1.62 27.64 -7.52
CA PHE A 91 2.38 28.64 -6.78
C PHE A 91 3.50 29.22 -7.64
N GLY A 92 4.29 28.39 -8.31
CA GLY A 92 5.30 28.84 -9.28
C GLY A 92 4.72 29.69 -10.41
N GLY A 93 3.57 29.28 -10.96
CA GLY A 93 2.85 30.04 -11.98
C GLY A 93 2.30 31.40 -11.51
N SER A 94 2.16 31.63 -10.21
CA SER A 94 1.78 32.94 -9.66
C SER A 94 2.92 33.97 -9.78
N PHE A 95 4.17 33.56 -9.58
CA PHE A 95 5.34 34.43 -9.74
C PHE A 95 5.63 34.76 -11.20
N ALA A 96 5.45 33.79 -12.11
CA ALA A 96 5.60 34.03 -13.54
C ALA A 96 4.66 35.14 -14.03
N ARG A 97 3.40 35.12 -13.59
CA ARG A 97 2.39 36.13 -13.94
C ARG A 97 2.64 37.48 -13.25
N GLY A 98 3.06 37.48 -11.99
CA GLY A 98 3.41 38.71 -11.26
C GLY A 98 4.65 39.42 -11.84
N GLY A 99 5.63 38.64 -12.32
CA GLY A 99 6.83 39.17 -12.98
C GLY A 99 6.57 39.80 -14.35
N GLU A 100 5.60 39.29 -15.10
CA GLU A 100 5.17 39.91 -16.37
C GLU A 100 4.40 41.22 -16.15
N ALA A 101 3.58 41.30 -15.10
CA ALA A 101 2.85 42.52 -14.74
C ALA A 101 3.77 43.64 -14.23
N ALA A 102 4.88 43.30 -13.57
CA ALA A 102 5.88 44.26 -13.09
C ALA A 102 6.87 44.74 -14.18
N ARG A 103 6.84 44.17 -15.39
CA ARG A 103 7.69 44.54 -16.53
C ARG A 103 7.00 45.44 -17.56
N LYS A 104 5.74 45.83 -17.35
CA LYS A 104 5.01 46.83 -18.15
C LYS A 104 4.85 48.13 -17.37
#